data_AF-A0A815ZXB0-F1
#
_entry.id   AF-A0A815ZXB0-F1
#
_cell.length_a   1.000
_cell.length_b   1.000
_cell.length_c   1.000
_cell.angle_alpha   90.00
_cell.angle_beta   90.00
_cell.angle_gamma   90.00
#
_symmetry.space_group_name_H-M   'P 1'
#
loop_
_entity.id
_entity.type
_entity.pdbx_description
1 polymer ?
#
loop_
_entity_poly.entity_id
_entity_poly.type
_entity_poly.pdbx_seq_one_letter_code
_entity_poly.pdbx_strand_id
1 'polypeptide(L)'
;MSYVVRKLYCYVIEPPIIEESQKQQWEEKENKRRIELERKQQMQILKSLNNIQWQDRVPQQHGITELTYRYDEYTRNNMNALLKLLRRLLCEFVGTFLLVLGHASLRIQMNLKRMSAIEHAIANGLIIVNLIYSLGSLSGAHFNPVVTLIFSLRRTFPFSWLPFYYVVQFLASLSAGDLIAVLFKENAYYGTNSVDHMLLSADVGGFGWEVILSFILMFVILQTSTRGSIIGPLAAFSSWIYYYI
;
A
#
# COMPACT_ATOMS: atom_id res chain seq x y z
N MET A 1 33.29 24.08 56.83
CA MET A 1 33.71 23.30 55.65
C MET A 1 33.12 21.89 55.68
N SER A 2 31.81 21.68 55.65
CA SER A 2 30.62 22.39 56.16
C SER A 2 29.49 21.47 55.76
N TYR A 3 28.80 20.84 56.71
CA TYR A 3 27.35 20.53 56.74
C TYR A 3 26.56 20.10 55.48
N VAL A 4 27.19 19.89 54.32
CA VAL A 4 26.55 19.83 52.99
C VAL A 4 26.64 18.44 52.37
N VAL A 5 27.53 17.56 52.85
CA VAL A 5 27.67 16.20 52.30
C VAL A 5 26.87 15.15 53.08
N ARG A 6 26.21 15.51 54.19
CA ARG A 6 25.39 14.58 55.01
C ARG A 6 23.88 14.78 54.92
N LYS A 7 23.39 15.62 54.01
CA LYS A 7 21.95 15.84 53.79
C LYS A 7 21.45 15.35 52.42
N LEU A 8 22.19 14.44 51.80
CA LEU A 8 21.99 14.00 50.41
C LEU A 8 21.35 12.60 50.24
N TYR A 9 20.89 11.94 51.32
CA TYR A 9 20.30 10.59 51.20
C TYR A 9 19.02 10.32 52.00
N CYS A 10 18.31 11.33 52.48
CA CYS A 10 17.03 11.10 53.18
C CYS A 10 15.94 12.03 52.67
N TYR A 11 15.45 11.80 51.46
CA TYR A 11 14.07 12.12 51.05
C TYR A 11 13.70 11.28 49.81
N VAL A 12 13.96 9.96 49.86
CA VAL A 12 13.08 9.05 49.13
C VAL A 12 11.83 9.01 50.00
N ILE A 13 10.84 9.82 49.64
CA ILE A 13 9.51 9.74 50.21
C ILE A 13 9.02 8.35 49.81
N GLU A 14 9.08 7.38 50.73
CA GLU A 14 8.39 6.11 50.53
C GLU A 14 6.93 6.44 50.18
N PRO A 15 6.38 5.85 49.10
CA PRO A 15 4.99 6.09 48.76
C PRO A 15 4.14 5.70 49.98
N PRO A 16 3.06 6.43 50.29
CA PRO A 16 2.19 6.06 51.38
C PRO A 16 1.74 4.61 51.16
N ILE A 17 1.53 3.83 52.23
CA ILE A 17 0.95 2.50 52.10
C ILE A 17 -0.54 2.72 51.76
N ILE A 18 -0.88 2.58 50.48
CA ILE A 18 -2.24 2.75 49.98
C ILE A 18 -2.63 1.49 49.19
N GLU A 19 -3.91 1.11 49.25
CA GLU A 19 -4.49 0.05 48.40
C GLU A 19 -4.11 0.25 46.93
N GLU A 20 -3.92 -0.86 46.21
CA GLU A 20 -3.41 -0.87 44.83
C GLU A 20 -4.24 -0.04 43.84
N SER A 21 -5.55 0.11 44.13
CA SER A 21 -6.48 0.97 43.40
C SER A 21 -6.19 2.48 43.58
N GLN A 22 -5.76 2.89 44.77
CA GLN A 22 -5.41 4.28 45.07
C GLN A 22 -3.95 4.60 44.70
N LYS A 23 -3.08 3.59 44.65
CA LYS A 23 -1.71 3.72 44.15
C LYS A 23 -1.68 4.14 42.68
N GLN A 24 -2.51 3.51 41.83
CA GLN A 24 -2.62 3.87 40.42
C GLN A 24 -3.13 5.31 40.21
N GLN A 25 -4.14 5.72 41.00
CA GLN A 25 -4.66 7.09 40.96
C GLN A 25 -3.63 8.12 41.43
N TRP A 26 -2.83 7.77 42.44
CA TRP A 26 -1.75 8.60 42.94
C TRP A 26 -0.62 8.74 41.91
N GLU A 27 -0.21 7.63 41.27
CA GLU A 27 0.79 7.63 40.20
C GLU A 27 0.34 8.48 39.00
N GLU A 28 -0.92 8.36 38.59
CA GLU A 28 -1.47 9.18 37.51
C GLU A 28 -1.48 10.68 37.87
N LYS A 29 -1.86 11.01 39.11
CA LYS A 29 -1.85 12.38 39.61
C LYS A 29 -0.43 12.94 39.71
N GLU A 30 0.54 12.13 40.08
CA GLU A 30 1.95 12.51 40.15
C GLU A 30 2.56 12.69 38.77
N ASN A 31 2.23 11.81 37.82
CA ASN A 31 2.71 11.90 36.46
C ASN A 31 2.16 13.16 35.76
N LYS A 32 0.89 13.51 36.00
CA LYS A 32 0.30 14.79 35.54
C LYS A 32 1.04 16.00 36.12
N ARG A 33 1.41 15.96 37.40
CA ARG A 33 2.19 17.05 38.04
C ARG A 33 3.59 17.17 37.45
N ARG A 34 4.27 16.06 37.19
CA ARG A 34 5.60 16.04 36.55
C ARG A 34 5.58 16.64 35.15
N ILE A 35 4.63 16.23 34.32
CA ILE A 35 4.43 16.79 32.98
C ILE A 35 4.14 18.31 33.05
N GLU A 36 3.35 18.75 34.02
CA GLU A 36 3.05 20.18 34.19
C GLU A 36 4.28 20.99 34.63
N LEU A 37 5.12 20.43 35.50
CA LEU A 37 6.38 21.03 35.94
C LEU A 37 7.39 21.13 34.79
N GLU A 38 7.53 20.08 33.99
CA GLU A 38 8.37 20.08 32.79
C GLU A 38 7.90 21.13 31.78
N ARG A 39 6.58 21.25 31.56
CA ARG A 39 6.01 22.30 30.71
C ARG A 39 6.29 23.70 31.25
N LYS A 40 6.22 23.91 32.57
CA LYS A 40 6.55 25.19 33.21
C LYS A 40 8.04 25.53 33.08
N GLN A 41 8.92 24.54 33.23
CA GLN A 41 10.36 24.72 33.01
C GLN A 41 10.70 25.01 31.55
N GLN A 42 10.11 24.28 30.60
CA GLN A 42 10.29 24.54 29.16
C GLN A 42 9.81 25.95 28.80
N MET A 43 8.67 26.39 29.35
CA MET A 43 8.17 27.75 29.19
C MET A 43 9.09 28.82 29.79
N GLN A 44 9.73 28.56 30.93
CA GLN A 44 10.73 29.48 31.49
C GLN A 44 12.00 29.53 30.64
N ILE A 45 12.45 28.40 30.11
CA ILE A 45 13.59 28.33 29.19
C ILE A 45 13.27 29.12 27.91
N LEU A 46 12.10 28.90 27.31
CA LEU A 46 11.64 29.66 26.15
C LEU A 46 11.56 31.17 26.43
N LYS A 47 11.08 31.57 27.62
CA LYS A 47 11.08 32.98 28.04
C LYS A 47 12.49 33.54 28.23
N SER A 48 13.44 32.74 28.72
CA SER A 48 14.84 33.14 28.86
C SER A 48 15.57 33.25 27.51
N LEU A 49 15.19 32.42 26.54
CA LEU A 49 15.69 32.45 25.17
C LEU A 49 15.04 33.56 24.32
N ASN A 50 13.91 34.12 24.78
CA ASN A 50 13.25 35.27 24.16
C ASN A 50 14.00 36.60 24.35
N ASN A 51 15.20 36.57 24.95
CA ASN A 51 16.15 37.68 24.97
C ASN A 51 17.10 37.67 23.74
N ILE A 52 16.96 36.66 22.87
CA ILE A 52 17.59 36.64 21.54
C ILE A 52 16.55 37.20 20.56
N GLN A 53 16.94 38.22 19.79
CA GLN A 53 16.13 39.01 18.82
C GLN A 53 15.41 38.15 17.76
N TRP A 54 14.39 37.40 18.15
CA TRP A 54 13.45 36.75 17.23
C TRP A 54 12.11 37.51 17.13
N GLN A 55 11.97 38.63 17.84
CA GLN A 55 10.72 39.40 17.92
C GLN A 55 10.29 40.06 16.59
N ASP A 56 11.18 40.21 15.61
CA ASP A 56 10.84 40.94 14.37
C ASP A 56 10.25 40.04 13.26
N ARG A 57 10.17 38.72 13.46
CA ARG A 57 9.62 37.78 12.45
C ARG A 57 8.66 36.72 13.00
N VAL A 58 8.09 36.91 14.19
CA VAL A 58 7.11 35.98 14.76
C VAL A 58 5.78 36.72 14.95
N PRO A 59 4.70 36.34 14.25
CA PRO A 59 3.36 36.91 14.45
C PRO A 59 2.90 36.70 15.90
N GLN A 60 2.22 37.71 16.45
CA GLN A 60 1.72 37.73 17.83
C GLN A 60 0.97 36.44 18.22
N GLN A 61 1.09 36.08 19.51
CA GLN A 61 0.84 34.77 20.14
C GLN A 61 -0.47 34.02 19.84
N HIS A 62 -1.45 34.63 19.17
CA HIS A 62 -2.64 33.92 18.67
C HIS A 62 -2.35 33.06 17.41
N GLY A 63 -1.26 33.33 16.67
CA GLY A 63 -0.90 32.60 15.45
C GLY A 63 0.03 31.38 15.65
N ILE A 64 0.74 31.28 16.79
CA ILE A 64 1.71 30.19 17.02
C ILE A 64 0.99 28.85 17.19
N THR A 65 -0.14 28.84 17.91
CA THR A 65 -1.02 27.67 18.06
C THR A 65 -1.64 27.27 16.73
N GLU A 66 -2.12 28.20 15.91
CA GLU A 66 -2.65 27.86 14.58
C GLU A 66 -1.58 27.32 13.64
N LEU A 67 -0.36 27.89 13.65
CA LEU A 67 0.75 27.41 12.83
C LEU A 67 1.23 26.03 13.27
N THR A 68 1.34 25.77 14.57
CA THR A 68 1.68 24.41 15.07
C THR A 68 0.57 23.42 14.80
N TYR A 69 -0.70 23.78 15.00
CA TYR A 69 -1.82 22.90 14.68
C TYR A 69 -1.88 22.58 13.19
N ARG A 70 -1.67 23.60 12.33
CA ARG A 70 -1.66 23.44 10.87
C ARG A 70 -0.45 22.66 10.37
N TYR A 71 0.70 22.79 11.03
CA TYR A 71 1.88 21.98 10.73
C TYR A 71 1.70 20.52 11.16
N ASP A 72 1.14 20.29 12.35
CA ASP A 72 0.80 18.95 12.85
C ASP A 72 -0.26 18.28 11.97
N GLU A 73 -1.31 19.00 11.58
CA GLU A 73 -2.37 18.49 10.72
C GLU A 73 -1.87 18.23 9.29
N TYR A 74 -1.05 19.11 8.73
CA TYR A 74 -0.39 18.90 7.44
C TYR A 74 0.51 17.66 7.47
N THR A 75 1.34 17.53 8.51
CA THR A 75 2.26 16.40 8.69
C THR A 75 1.48 15.09 8.88
N ARG A 76 0.44 15.10 9.72
CA ARG A 76 -0.42 13.93 9.98
C ARG A 76 -1.19 13.52 8.71
N ASN A 77 -1.71 14.48 7.95
CA ASN A 77 -2.39 14.21 6.67
C ASN A 77 -1.44 13.65 5.62
N ASN A 78 -0.22 14.19 5.49
CA ASN A 78 0.80 13.65 4.59
C ASN A 78 1.27 12.26 5.01
N MET A 79 1.47 12.01 6.31
CA MET A 79 1.83 10.68 6.81
C MET A 79 0.73 9.66 6.53
N ASN A 80 -0.53 10.04 6.75
CA ASN A 80 -1.67 9.19 6.42
C ASN A 80 -1.78 8.94 4.90
N ALA A 81 -1.45 9.93 4.06
CA ALA A 81 -1.43 9.77 2.62
C ALA A 81 -0.30 8.84 2.16
N LEU A 82 0.91 8.99 2.71
CA LEU A 82 2.05 8.13 2.42
C LEU A 82 1.78 6.68 2.85
N LEU A 83 1.29 6.45 4.07
CA LEU A 83 0.93 5.12 4.55
C LEU A 83 -0.16 4.48 3.69
N LYS A 84 -1.16 5.26 3.26
CA LYS A 84 -2.18 4.79 2.32
C LYS A 84 -1.55 4.39 0.99
N LEU A 85 -0.67 5.20 0.42
CA LEU A 85 0.02 4.88 -0.83
C LEU A 85 0.87 3.61 -0.69
N LEU A 86 1.69 3.50 0.36
CA LEU A 86 2.51 2.31 0.61
C LEU A 86 1.66 1.05 0.74
N ARG A 87 0.55 1.11 1.48
CA ARG A 87 -0.40 -0.01 1.59
C ARG A 87 -0.94 -0.43 0.23
N ARG A 88 -1.30 0.54 -0.62
CA ARG A 88 -1.79 0.29 -1.98
C ARG A 88 -0.72 -0.37 -2.85
N LEU A 89 0.51 0.16 -2.81
CA LEU A 89 1.63 -0.39 -3.56
C LEU A 89 1.94 -1.83 -3.12
N LEU A 90 1.95 -2.13 -1.83
CA LEU A 90 2.13 -3.52 -1.35
C LEU A 90 1.04 -4.46 -1.87
N CYS A 91 -0.21 -4.00 -1.88
CA CYS A 91 -1.32 -4.79 -2.42
C CYS A 91 -1.20 -5.00 -3.93
N GLU A 92 -0.78 -3.99 -4.69
CA GLU A 92 -0.48 -4.14 -6.13
C GLU A 92 0.68 -5.09 -6.37
N PHE A 93 1.75 -5.02 -5.57
CA PHE A 93 2.88 -5.93 -5.67
C PHE A 93 2.42 -7.37 -5.46
N VAL A 94 1.77 -7.66 -4.34
CA VAL A 94 1.31 -9.00 -3.98
C VAL A 94 0.29 -9.52 -4.99
N GLY A 95 -0.66 -8.68 -5.39
CA GLY A 95 -1.68 -9.05 -6.37
C GLY A 95 -1.09 -9.37 -7.73
N THR A 96 -0.23 -8.50 -8.29
CA THR A 96 0.42 -8.78 -9.57
C THR A 96 1.35 -9.98 -9.50
N PHE A 97 2.11 -10.13 -8.41
CA PHE A 97 2.99 -11.28 -8.21
C PHE A 97 2.20 -12.60 -8.24
N LEU A 98 1.13 -12.70 -7.46
CA LEU A 98 0.29 -13.90 -7.40
C LEU A 98 -0.44 -14.15 -8.73
N LEU A 99 -0.88 -13.08 -9.40
CA LEU A 99 -1.52 -13.17 -10.71
C LEU A 99 -0.58 -13.76 -11.76
N VAL A 100 0.64 -13.22 -11.87
CA VAL A 100 1.64 -13.70 -12.85
C VAL A 100 2.13 -15.10 -12.50
N LEU A 101 2.40 -15.37 -11.22
CA LEU A 101 2.85 -16.68 -10.74
C LEU A 101 1.79 -17.76 -11.04
N GLY A 102 0.52 -17.48 -10.72
CA GLY A 102 -0.59 -18.39 -10.98
C GLY A 102 -0.80 -18.61 -12.47
N HIS A 103 -0.84 -17.52 -13.25
CA HIS A 103 -1.02 -17.60 -14.70
C HIS A 103 0.07 -18.43 -15.37
N ALA A 104 1.34 -18.11 -15.12
CA ALA A 104 2.48 -18.82 -15.71
C ALA A 104 2.50 -20.30 -15.29
N SER A 105 2.25 -20.60 -14.01
CA SER A 105 2.19 -21.99 -13.53
C SER A 105 1.10 -22.80 -14.24
N LEU A 106 -0.09 -22.22 -14.39
CA LEU A 106 -1.20 -22.85 -15.12
C LEU A 106 -0.89 -23.01 -16.59
N ARG A 107 -0.18 -22.05 -17.20
CA ARG A 107 0.23 -22.12 -18.61
C ARG A 107 1.23 -23.25 -18.85
N ILE A 108 2.19 -23.43 -17.95
CA ILE A 108 3.13 -24.56 -17.98
C ILE A 108 2.37 -25.90 -17.99
N GLN A 109 1.39 -26.09 -17.10
CA GLN A 109 0.61 -27.34 -17.06
C GLN A 109 -0.18 -27.57 -18.35
N MET A 110 -0.75 -26.50 -18.92
CA MET A 110 -1.50 -26.59 -20.17
C MET A 110 -0.60 -26.98 -21.34
N ASN A 111 0.57 -26.34 -21.47
CA ASN A 111 1.55 -26.65 -22.52
C ASN A 111 2.18 -28.04 -22.37
N LEU A 112 2.30 -28.55 -21.14
CA LEU A 112 2.67 -29.93 -20.86
C LEU A 112 1.52 -30.95 -21.10
N LYS A 113 0.37 -30.50 -21.63
CA LYS A 113 -0.83 -31.31 -21.89
C LYS A 113 -1.39 -32.00 -20.63
N ARG A 114 -1.16 -31.41 -19.46
CA ARG A 114 -1.67 -31.88 -18.16
C ARG A 114 -2.94 -31.16 -17.74
N MET A 115 -3.36 -30.16 -18.50
CA MET A 115 -4.52 -29.34 -18.23
C MET A 115 -5.14 -28.87 -19.56
N SER A 116 -6.47 -28.83 -19.63
CA SER A 116 -7.21 -28.34 -20.79
C SER A 116 -7.27 -26.80 -20.84
N ALA A 117 -7.60 -26.25 -22.01
CA ALA A 117 -7.81 -24.80 -22.17
C ALA A 117 -8.99 -24.28 -21.32
N ILE A 118 -10.04 -25.09 -21.12
CA ILE A 118 -11.19 -24.72 -20.27
C ILE A 118 -10.75 -24.60 -18.81
N GLU A 119 -10.02 -25.59 -18.31
CA GLU A 119 -9.50 -25.57 -16.94
C GLU A 119 -8.53 -24.41 -16.73
N HIS A 120 -7.68 -24.10 -17.73
CA HIS A 120 -6.80 -22.94 -17.72
C HIS A 120 -7.59 -21.63 -17.58
N ALA A 121 -8.62 -21.43 -18.41
CA ALA A 121 -9.41 -20.20 -18.40
C ALA A 121 -10.19 -20.02 -17.09
N ILE A 122 -10.80 -21.09 -16.57
CA ILE A 122 -11.55 -21.07 -15.31
C ILE A 122 -10.61 -20.76 -14.14
N ALA A 123 -9.46 -21.43 -14.05
CA ALA A 123 -8.51 -21.22 -12.96
C ALA A 123 -7.94 -19.80 -12.95
N ASN A 124 -7.58 -19.25 -14.12
CA ASN A 124 -7.14 -17.85 -14.22
C ASN A 124 -8.24 -16.86 -13.82
N GLY A 125 -9.49 -17.10 -14.25
CA GLY A 125 -10.63 -16.30 -13.82
C GLY A 125 -10.79 -16.29 -12.30
N LEU A 126 -10.72 -17.47 -11.66
CA LEU A 126 -10.83 -17.60 -10.20
C LEU A 126 -9.70 -16.91 -9.45
N ILE A 127 -8.46 -16.95 -9.96
CA ILE A 127 -7.34 -16.21 -9.37
C ILE A 127 -7.67 -14.71 -9.35
N ILE A 128 -8.11 -14.15 -10.49
CA ILE A 128 -8.45 -12.74 -10.59
C ILE A 128 -9.61 -12.36 -9.64
N VAL A 129 -10.67 -13.19 -9.57
CA VAL A 129 -11.77 -12.99 -8.60
C VAL A 129 -11.22 -12.89 -7.18
N ASN A 130 -10.43 -13.88 -6.76
CA ASN A 130 -9.91 -13.95 -5.40
C ASN A 130 -9.02 -12.74 -5.07
N LEU A 131 -8.18 -12.30 -6.01
CA LEU A 131 -7.33 -11.13 -5.82
C LEU A 131 -8.15 -9.83 -5.73
N ILE A 132 -9.18 -9.67 -6.57
CA ILE A 132 -10.06 -8.49 -6.51
C ILE A 132 -10.82 -8.47 -5.18
N TYR A 133 -11.37 -9.60 -4.73
CA TYR A 133 -12.10 -9.65 -3.45
C TYR A 133 -11.21 -9.40 -2.23
N SER A 134 -9.99 -9.92 -2.24
CA SER A 134 -9.06 -9.78 -1.12
C SER A 134 -8.37 -8.43 -1.04
N LEU A 135 -7.96 -7.88 -2.19
CA LEU A 135 -7.09 -6.70 -2.26
C LEU A 135 -7.75 -5.47 -2.90
N GLY A 136 -8.91 -5.63 -3.56
CA GLY A 136 -9.59 -4.55 -4.29
C GLY A 136 -10.01 -3.39 -3.40
N SER A 137 -10.47 -3.65 -2.17
CA SER A 137 -10.84 -2.60 -1.20
C SER A 137 -9.63 -1.79 -0.71
N LEU A 138 -8.41 -2.34 -0.87
CA LEU A 138 -7.18 -1.75 -0.38
C LEU A 138 -6.49 -0.92 -1.46
N SER A 139 -6.22 -1.50 -2.65
CA SER A 139 -5.50 -0.84 -3.76
C SER A 139 -6.36 -0.34 -4.92
N GLY A 140 -7.58 -0.85 -5.06
CA GLY A 140 -8.37 -0.73 -6.27
C GLY A 140 -8.23 -1.92 -7.23
N ALA A 141 -7.32 -2.86 -6.92
CA ALA A 141 -7.01 -4.08 -7.68
C ALA A 141 -6.74 -3.80 -9.17
N HIS A 142 -5.73 -2.98 -9.45
CA HIS A 142 -5.39 -2.70 -10.85
C HIS A 142 -4.59 -3.84 -11.45
N PHE A 143 -3.56 -4.29 -10.74
CA PHE A 143 -2.64 -5.40 -11.05
C PHE A 143 -2.03 -5.41 -12.45
N ASN A 144 -2.25 -4.34 -13.21
CA ASN A 144 -1.95 -4.23 -14.63
C ASN A 144 -1.74 -2.74 -14.98
N PRO A 145 -0.65 -2.42 -15.71
CA PRO A 145 -0.35 -1.04 -16.13
C PRO A 145 -1.44 -0.40 -17.01
N VAL A 146 -2.08 -1.17 -17.90
CA VAL A 146 -3.16 -0.70 -18.78
C VAL A 146 -4.39 -0.36 -17.96
N VAL A 147 -4.76 -1.21 -17.01
CA VAL A 147 -5.90 -0.96 -16.10
C VAL A 147 -5.66 0.31 -15.28
N THR A 148 -4.45 0.46 -14.73
CA THR A 148 -4.04 1.65 -13.98
C THR A 148 -4.13 2.94 -14.83
N LEU A 149 -3.69 2.87 -16.09
CA LEU A 149 -3.77 3.98 -17.04
C LEU A 149 -5.23 4.40 -17.29
N ILE A 150 -6.09 3.42 -17.55
CA ILE A 150 -7.49 3.65 -17.87
C ILE A 150 -8.24 4.28 -16.69
N PHE A 151 -8.00 3.81 -15.46
CA PHE A 151 -8.57 4.45 -14.28
C PHE A 151 -8.05 5.88 -14.04
N SER A 152 -6.81 6.15 -14.44
CA SER A 152 -6.23 7.50 -14.41
C SER A 152 -6.92 8.40 -15.45
N LEU A 153 -7.07 7.93 -16.69
CA LEU A 153 -7.77 8.64 -17.77
C LEU A 153 -9.24 8.93 -17.43
N ARG A 154 -9.91 8.03 -16.70
CA ARG A 154 -11.26 8.24 -16.17
C ARG A 154 -11.34 9.24 -15.01
N ARG A 155 -10.22 9.82 -14.59
CA ARG A 155 -10.10 10.74 -13.43
C ARG A 155 -10.58 10.13 -12.11
N THR A 156 -10.68 8.80 -12.06
CA THR A 156 -11.03 8.05 -10.86
C THR A 156 -9.80 7.65 -10.05
N PHE A 157 -8.60 7.80 -10.63
CA PHE A 157 -7.31 7.55 -9.99
C PHE A 157 -6.35 8.70 -10.28
N PRO A 158 -5.55 9.17 -9.31
CA PRO A 158 -4.65 10.29 -9.51
C PRO A 158 -3.46 9.91 -10.42
N PHE A 159 -3.27 10.69 -11.48
CA PHE A 159 -2.16 10.50 -12.43
C PHE A 159 -0.77 10.50 -11.77
N SER A 160 -0.59 11.23 -10.66
CA SER A 160 0.67 11.27 -9.92
C SER A 160 1.06 9.92 -9.31
N TRP A 161 0.11 8.99 -9.12
CA TRP A 161 0.36 7.68 -8.53
C TRP A 161 0.68 6.60 -9.57
N LEU A 162 0.39 6.87 -10.84
CA LEU A 162 0.60 5.98 -11.97
C LEU A 162 2.04 5.44 -12.08
N PRO A 163 3.11 6.27 -12.03
CA PRO A 163 4.47 5.74 -12.15
C PRO A 163 4.85 4.79 -11.01
N PHE A 164 4.35 5.03 -9.79
CA PHE A 164 4.64 4.14 -8.65
C PHE A 164 3.96 2.78 -8.81
N TYR A 165 2.71 2.77 -9.29
CA TYR A 165 2.00 1.52 -9.59
C TYR A 165 2.73 0.72 -10.67
N TYR A 166 3.20 1.39 -11.73
CA TYR A 166 3.92 0.73 -12.82
C TYR A 166 5.18 0.04 -12.32
N VAL A 167 6.05 0.78 -11.60
CA VAL A 167 7.29 0.23 -11.07
C VAL A 167 7.01 -1.01 -10.21
N VAL A 168 6.01 -0.94 -9.34
CA VAL A 168 5.67 -2.04 -8.45
C VAL A 168 5.09 -3.25 -9.19
N GLN A 169 4.21 -3.03 -10.17
CA GLN A 169 3.63 -4.09 -11.00
C GLN A 169 4.70 -4.79 -11.87
N PHE A 170 5.68 -4.03 -12.38
CA PHE A 170 6.82 -4.61 -13.12
C PHE A 170 7.74 -5.41 -12.19
N LEU A 171 8.11 -4.88 -11.03
CA LEU A 171 8.94 -5.60 -10.06
C LEU A 171 8.26 -6.89 -9.56
N ALA A 172 6.95 -6.85 -9.35
CA ALA A 172 6.17 -8.02 -8.98
C ALA A 172 6.18 -9.10 -10.08
N SER A 173 5.96 -8.69 -11.34
CA SER A 173 6.00 -9.59 -12.49
C SER A 173 7.37 -10.23 -12.67
N LEU A 174 8.45 -9.45 -12.54
CA LEU A 174 9.82 -9.96 -12.60
C LEU A 174 10.11 -10.97 -11.48
N SER A 175 9.74 -10.62 -10.25
CA SER A 175 9.93 -11.51 -9.09
C SER A 175 9.16 -12.84 -9.24
N ALA A 176 7.95 -12.78 -9.82
CA ALA A 176 7.17 -13.98 -10.12
C ALA A 176 7.83 -14.83 -11.22
N GLY A 177 8.34 -14.19 -12.27
CA GLY A 177 9.10 -14.85 -13.34
C GLY A 177 10.36 -15.56 -12.82
N ASP A 178 11.12 -14.89 -11.95
CA ASP A 178 12.31 -15.49 -11.32
C ASP A 178 11.94 -16.70 -10.47
N LEU A 179 10.86 -16.61 -9.69
CA LEU A 179 10.39 -17.75 -8.90
C LEU A 179 9.94 -18.92 -9.80
N ILE A 180 9.24 -18.67 -10.90
CA ILE A 180 8.87 -19.69 -11.88
C ILE A 180 10.13 -20.35 -12.47
N ALA A 181 11.14 -19.55 -12.82
CA ALA A 181 12.41 -20.05 -13.36
C ALA A 181 13.09 -21.03 -12.38
N VAL A 182 13.09 -20.69 -11.09
CA VAL A 182 13.67 -21.56 -10.04
C VAL A 182 12.85 -22.83 -9.82
N LEU A 183 11.52 -22.72 -9.74
CA LEU A 183 10.64 -23.84 -9.41
C LEU A 183 10.48 -24.84 -10.56
N PHE A 184 10.34 -24.35 -11.79
CA PHE A 184 10.04 -25.17 -12.96
C PHE A 184 11.27 -25.48 -13.83
N LYS A 185 12.40 -24.80 -13.61
CA LYS A 185 13.67 -24.99 -14.31
C LYS A 185 13.47 -25.00 -15.83
N GLU A 186 13.82 -26.09 -16.52
CA GLU A 186 13.68 -26.25 -17.97
C GLU A 186 12.23 -26.08 -18.44
N ASN A 187 11.25 -26.40 -17.60
CA ASN A 187 9.84 -26.22 -17.94
C ASN A 187 9.35 -24.78 -17.79
N ALA A 188 10.15 -23.86 -17.22
CA ALA A 188 9.76 -22.47 -17.03
C ALA A 188 9.46 -21.75 -18.36
N TYR A 189 10.14 -22.15 -19.44
CA TYR A 189 9.89 -21.62 -20.79
C TYR A 189 8.44 -21.84 -21.24
N TYR A 190 7.78 -22.92 -20.80
CA TYR A 190 6.37 -23.14 -21.12
C TYR A 190 5.40 -22.19 -20.43
N GLY A 191 5.89 -21.34 -19.51
CA GLY A 191 5.09 -20.29 -18.87
C GLY A 191 4.96 -19.02 -19.72
N THR A 192 5.71 -18.89 -20.83
CA THR A 192 5.67 -17.69 -21.66
C THR A 192 4.51 -17.69 -22.62
N ASN A 193 3.95 -16.51 -22.87
CA ASN A 193 3.03 -16.30 -23.97
C ASN A 193 3.81 -16.43 -25.29
N SER A 194 3.50 -17.49 -26.04
CA SER A 194 4.15 -17.81 -27.31
C SER A 194 3.09 -17.66 -28.39
N VAL A 195 3.38 -16.86 -29.43
CA VAL A 195 2.49 -16.77 -30.59
C VAL A 195 2.70 -18.04 -31.41
N ASP A 196 1.71 -18.92 -31.42
CA ASP A 196 1.78 -20.14 -32.22
C ASP A 196 1.67 -19.76 -33.70
N HIS A 197 2.69 -20.09 -34.50
CA HIS A 197 2.84 -19.62 -35.89
C HIS A 197 1.85 -20.27 -36.88
N MET A 198 0.82 -20.97 -36.41
CA MET A 198 0.05 -21.91 -37.22
C MET A 198 -1.11 -21.27 -38.01
N LEU A 199 -1.62 -20.09 -37.62
CA LEU A 199 -2.81 -19.50 -38.25
C LEU A 199 -2.62 -18.00 -38.51
N LEU A 200 -2.25 -17.70 -39.77
CA LEU A 200 -1.88 -16.38 -40.32
C LEU A 200 -0.56 -15.82 -39.76
N SER A 201 0.27 -15.31 -40.67
CA SER A 201 1.51 -14.55 -40.42
C SER A 201 1.56 -13.93 -39.02
N ALA A 202 2.38 -14.56 -38.17
CA ALA A 202 2.30 -14.51 -36.71
C ALA A 202 2.31 -13.10 -36.09
N ASP A 203 2.83 -12.10 -36.78
CA ASP A 203 3.00 -10.76 -36.20
C ASP A 203 1.73 -9.90 -36.28
N VAL A 204 0.89 -10.05 -37.31
CA VAL A 204 -0.30 -9.20 -37.49
C VAL A 204 -1.54 -9.85 -36.88
N GLY A 205 -1.66 -11.18 -36.99
CA GLY A 205 -2.81 -11.94 -36.47
C GLY A 205 -2.82 -11.99 -34.94
N GLY A 206 -1.68 -12.30 -34.31
CA GLY A 206 -1.55 -12.35 -32.85
C GLY A 206 -1.78 -10.98 -32.22
N PHE A 207 -1.15 -9.93 -32.76
CA PHE A 207 -1.34 -8.55 -32.32
C PHE A 207 -2.82 -8.11 -32.43
N GLY A 208 -3.48 -8.44 -33.55
CA GLY A 208 -4.90 -8.12 -33.75
C GLY A 208 -5.80 -8.76 -32.69
N TRP A 209 -5.57 -10.04 -32.37
CA TRP A 209 -6.30 -10.74 -31.33
C TRP A 209 -6.05 -10.16 -29.93
N GLU A 210 -4.79 -9.84 -29.60
CA GLU A 210 -4.47 -9.19 -28.33
C GLU A 210 -5.18 -7.84 -28.16
N VAL A 211 -5.27 -7.03 -29.23
CA VAL A 211 -5.99 -5.74 -29.21
C VAL A 211 -7.48 -5.95 -28.97
N ILE A 212 -8.11 -6.87 -29.71
CA ILE A 212 -9.56 -7.16 -29.58
C ILE A 212 -9.87 -7.68 -28.18
N LEU A 213 -9.10 -8.67 -27.72
CA LEU A 213 -9.31 -9.30 -26.42
C LEU A 213 -9.03 -8.32 -25.26
N SER A 214 -8.00 -7.47 -25.38
CA SER A 214 -7.73 -6.40 -24.41
C SER A 214 -8.84 -5.36 -24.40
N PHE A 215 -9.41 -5.01 -25.57
CA PHE A 215 -10.55 -4.10 -25.65
C PHE A 215 -11.78 -4.67 -24.93
N ILE A 216 -12.09 -5.95 -25.15
CA ILE A 216 -13.21 -6.63 -24.46
C ILE A 216 -12.98 -6.64 -22.95
N LEU A 217 -11.76 -7.00 -22.51
CA LEU A 217 -11.39 -6.99 -21.09
C LEU A 217 -11.55 -5.59 -20.47
N MET A 218 -11.04 -4.55 -21.12
CA MET A 218 -11.18 -3.18 -20.64
C MET A 218 -12.64 -2.74 -20.62
N PHE A 219 -13.43 -3.06 -21.65
CA PHE A 219 -14.85 -2.73 -21.70
C PHE A 219 -15.59 -3.29 -20.48
N VAL A 220 -15.36 -4.56 -20.14
CA VAL A 220 -15.99 -5.18 -18.97
C VAL A 220 -15.48 -4.59 -17.66
N ILE A 221 -14.17 -4.39 -17.50
CA ILE A 221 -13.62 -3.74 -16.29
C ILE A 221 -14.21 -2.35 -16.09
N LEU A 222 -14.36 -1.58 -17.17
CA LEU A 222 -14.92 -0.24 -17.14
C LEU A 222 -16.39 -0.22 -16.73
N GLN A 223 -17.18 -1.18 -17.23
CA GLN A 223 -18.60 -1.30 -16.94
C GLN A 223 -18.87 -1.83 -15.52
N THR A 224 -17.97 -2.65 -14.99
CA THR A 224 -18.13 -3.29 -13.67
C THR A 224 -17.49 -2.51 -12.53
N SER A 225 -16.54 -1.62 -12.83
CA SER A 225 -15.85 -0.82 -11.81
C SER A 225 -16.65 0.39 -11.34
N THR A 226 -16.65 0.63 -10.03
CA THR A 226 -17.26 1.82 -9.41
C THR A 226 -16.18 2.62 -8.67
N ARG A 227 -16.07 3.92 -8.96
CA ARG A 227 -15.15 4.87 -8.28
C ARG A 227 -13.67 4.45 -8.23
N GLY A 228 -13.11 3.97 -9.34
CA GLY A 228 -11.67 3.74 -9.48
C GLY A 228 -11.14 2.43 -8.88
N SER A 229 -12.05 1.59 -8.39
CA SER A 229 -11.76 0.24 -7.89
C SER A 229 -12.62 -0.77 -8.65
N ILE A 230 -12.05 -1.95 -8.94
CA ILE A 230 -12.83 -3.05 -9.51
C ILE A 230 -13.69 -3.64 -8.39
N ILE A 231 -15.02 -3.62 -8.56
CA ILE A 231 -15.98 -4.13 -7.58
C ILE A 231 -16.83 -5.19 -8.27
N GLY A 232 -16.68 -6.44 -7.82
CA GLY A 232 -17.58 -7.54 -8.18
C GLY A 232 -16.98 -8.60 -9.13
N PRO A 233 -17.65 -9.78 -9.21
CA PRO A 233 -17.15 -10.97 -9.90
C PRO A 233 -17.17 -10.88 -11.44
N LEU A 234 -17.80 -9.86 -12.02
CA LEU A 234 -18.02 -9.74 -13.46
C LEU A 234 -16.75 -9.39 -14.27
N ALA A 235 -15.76 -8.72 -13.67
CA ALA A 235 -14.47 -8.46 -14.33
C ALA A 235 -13.70 -9.77 -14.64
N ALA A 236 -13.89 -10.81 -13.83
CA ALA A 236 -13.26 -12.10 -14.03
C ALA A 236 -13.92 -12.94 -15.14
N PHE A 237 -15.23 -12.78 -15.37
CA PHE A 237 -15.93 -13.41 -16.49
C PHE A 237 -15.40 -12.96 -17.85
N SER A 238 -14.89 -11.73 -17.96
CA SER A 238 -14.25 -11.26 -19.19
C SER A 238 -12.87 -11.88 -19.43
N SER A 239 -12.14 -12.17 -18.35
CA SER A 239 -10.83 -12.83 -18.42
C SER A 239 -10.97 -14.28 -18.88
N TRP A 240 -12.13 -14.91 -18.61
CA TRP A 240 -12.46 -16.25 -19.11
C TRP A 240 -12.57 -16.32 -20.64
N ILE A 241 -13.11 -15.28 -21.30
CA ILE A 241 -13.17 -15.20 -22.76
C ILE A 241 -11.78 -14.96 -23.38
N TYR A 242 -10.91 -14.21 -22.71
CA TYR A 242 -9.54 -13.92 -23.17
C TYR A 242 -8.67 -15.16 -23.35
N TYR A 243 -8.86 -16.19 -22.50
CA TYR A 243 -8.01 -17.39 -22.51
C TYR A 243 -8.58 -18.57 -23.32
N TYR A 244 -9.74 -18.39 -23.97
CA TYR A 244 -10.37 -19.43 -24.79
C TYR A 244 -10.11 -19.26 -26.29
N ILE A 245 -9.47 -18.15 -26.69
CA ILE A 245 -9.05 -17.83 -28.06
C ILE A 245 -7.52 -17.84 -28.09
#